data_AF-A0A9R1M6V0-F1
#
_entry.id   AF-A0A9R1M6V0-F1
#
_cell.length_a   1.000
_cell.length_b   1.000
_cell.length_c   1.000
_cell.angle_alpha   90.00
_cell.angle_beta   90.00
_cell.angle_gamma   90.00
#
_symmetry.space_group_name_H-M   'P 1'
#
loop_
_entity.id
_entity.type
_entity.pdbx_description
1 polymer ?
#
loop_
_entity_poly.entity_id
_entity_poly.type
_entity_poly.pdbx_seq_one_letter_code
_entity_poly.pdbx_strand_id
1 'polypeptide(L)'
;MAQAEADVPAASLFGADRRLCSADVLSPPEVRARIEVAVLNFLAALSSPSSPAISVLPLISRKSTNCSLRSGLLSDVSSVYLSYAFCKRSLMRENDAKAFVRVWKVMEMCYKILGDGKLVTQRELFYKLLSDSPKYFSCQRHVNQTIQDVVSLLRCTRQSLGIMASSRGALIGRLMLHEAEEEHIDCSILGPSGHAITGDLNQLSRLNLSSDARYLILVEKRLAEDRLYNQLPCILITAKGYPDIATRFILHRLSQTFPNMPIFALVDWNPAGLSILCTYKYGSISMGLESYRYACNVKWLGLRGDDLQLISQSAFQELKPRDLQIAKSLLSSKFLQDMHRAELTRMVETGTRAEIEALYCHGFDFLGKFIARKIVQGDYI
;
A
#
# COMPACT_ATOMS: atom_id res chain seq x y z
N MET A 1 -13.73 -35.42 -37.99
CA MET A 1 -14.11 -33.98 -37.98
C MET A 1 -13.99 -33.47 -36.55
N ALA A 2 -12.81 -32.97 -36.20
CA ALA A 2 -12.59 -32.24 -34.97
C ALA A 2 -12.83 -30.76 -35.31
N GLN A 3 -13.88 -30.15 -34.73
CA GLN A 3 -14.05 -28.71 -34.79
C GLN A 3 -13.22 -28.07 -33.68
N ALA A 4 -12.26 -27.25 -34.11
CA ALA A 4 -11.46 -26.39 -33.27
C ALA A 4 -12.37 -25.37 -32.57
N GLU A 5 -12.44 -25.43 -31.24
CA GLU A 5 -12.92 -24.30 -30.45
C GLU A 5 -11.86 -23.20 -30.51
N ALA A 6 -12.27 -22.09 -31.11
CA ALA A 6 -11.46 -20.91 -31.31
C ALA A 6 -11.02 -20.31 -29.96
N ASP A 7 -9.72 -19.98 -29.92
CA ASP A 7 -9.03 -19.28 -28.85
C ASP A 7 -9.63 -17.86 -28.69
N VAL A 8 -10.55 -17.70 -27.74
CA VAL A 8 -11.10 -16.38 -27.37
C VAL A 8 -10.16 -15.75 -26.34
N PRO A 9 -9.59 -14.55 -26.60
CA PRO A 9 -8.62 -13.94 -25.69
C PRO A 9 -9.26 -13.72 -24.32
N ALA A 10 -8.57 -14.19 -23.27
CA ALA A 10 -8.96 -14.13 -21.86
C ALA A 10 -8.96 -12.71 -21.25
N ALA A 11 -9.40 -11.71 -22.01
CA ALA A 11 -9.42 -10.29 -21.66
C ALA A 11 -10.83 -9.69 -21.76
N SER A 12 -11.90 -10.48 -21.58
CA SER A 12 -13.26 -9.97 -21.43
C SER A 12 -13.67 -9.89 -19.95
N LEU A 13 -14.10 -8.70 -19.51
CA LEU A 13 -14.43 -8.34 -18.12
C LEU A 13 -15.37 -9.34 -17.41
N PHE A 14 -16.26 -10.00 -18.14
CA PHE A 14 -17.30 -10.86 -17.57
C PHE A 14 -16.76 -12.16 -16.93
N GLY A 15 -15.58 -12.63 -17.34
CA GLY A 15 -14.92 -13.78 -16.72
C GLY A 15 -13.95 -13.42 -15.59
N ALA A 16 -13.39 -12.21 -15.63
CA ALA A 16 -12.34 -11.77 -14.70
C ALA A 16 -12.89 -11.46 -13.30
N ASP A 17 -14.04 -10.80 -13.19
CA ASP A 17 -14.62 -10.38 -11.90
C ASP A 17 -15.03 -11.56 -11.01
N ARG A 18 -15.41 -12.72 -11.58
CA ARG A 18 -15.70 -13.95 -10.82
C ARG A 18 -14.46 -14.61 -10.20
N ARG A 19 -13.25 -14.18 -10.58
CA ARG A 19 -11.97 -14.78 -10.13
C ARG A 19 -11.08 -13.83 -9.32
N LEU A 20 -11.62 -12.70 -8.86
CA LEU A 20 -10.89 -11.73 -8.04
C LEU A 20 -10.97 -12.06 -6.55
N CYS A 21 -9.82 -12.05 -5.88
CA CYS A 21 -9.76 -12.09 -4.42
C CYS A 21 -9.85 -10.68 -3.83
N SER A 22 -10.96 -10.37 -3.17
CA SER A 22 -11.17 -9.12 -2.42
C SER A 22 -11.36 -9.36 -0.93
N ALA A 23 -11.20 -8.29 -0.16
CA ALA A 23 -11.57 -8.22 1.26
C ALA A 23 -12.65 -7.16 1.47
N ASP A 24 -13.75 -7.57 2.12
CA ASP A 24 -14.91 -6.72 2.36
C ASP A 24 -14.69 -5.78 3.56
N VAL A 25 -15.28 -4.59 3.52
CA VAL A 25 -15.42 -3.73 4.71
C VAL A 25 -16.68 -4.16 5.43
N LEU A 26 -16.51 -4.72 6.62
CA LEU A 26 -17.58 -5.26 7.44
C LEU A 26 -17.67 -4.55 8.78
N SER A 27 -18.86 -4.60 9.36
CA SER A 27 -19.12 -4.16 10.73
C SER A 27 -18.54 -5.15 11.76
N PRO A 28 -18.24 -4.70 13.01
CA PRO A 28 -17.72 -5.58 14.05
C PRO A 28 -18.56 -6.86 14.30
N PRO A 29 -19.90 -6.81 14.33
CA PRO A 29 -20.72 -8.02 14.50
C PRO A 29 -20.55 -9.04 13.37
N GLU A 30 -20.51 -8.58 12.11
CA GLU A 30 -20.32 -9.47 10.95
C GLU A 30 -18.95 -10.15 10.98
N VAL A 31 -17.91 -9.44 11.40
CA VAL A 31 -16.55 -9.99 11.52
C VAL A 31 -16.49 -11.03 12.63
N ARG A 32 -17.12 -10.75 13.79
CA ARG A 32 -17.23 -11.73 14.89
C ARG A 32 -17.96 -12.99 14.45
N ALA A 33 -19.06 -12.86 13.72
CA ALA A 33 -19.78 -13.99 13.14
C ALA A 33 -18.90 -14.80 12.17
N ARG A 34 -18.11 -14.14 11.30
CA ARG A 34 -17.16 -14.84 10.42
C ARG A 34 -16.07 -15.60 11.20
N ILE A 35 -15.59 -15.04 12.31
CA ILE A 35 -14.63 -15.72 13.20
C ILE A 35 -15.29 -16.96 13.84
N GLU A 36 -16.51 -16.82 14.38
CA GLU A 36 -17.27 -17.93 14.99
C GLU A 36 -17.51 -19.06 13.99
N VAL A 37 -17.95 -18.74 12.78
CA VAL A 37 -18.13 -19.74 11.70
C VAL A 37 -16.81 -20.43 11.36
N ALA A 38 -15.69 -19.69 11.29
CA ALA A 38 -14.37 -20.28 11.04
C ALA A 38 -13.96 -21.27 12.15
N VAL A 39 -14.24 -20.94 13.42
CA VAL A 39 -13.98 -21.80 14.57
C VAL A 39 -14.91 -23.03 14.55
N LEU A 40 -16.20 -22.86 14.31
CA LEU A 40 -17.17 -23.97 14.22
C LEU A 40 -16.79 -24.94 13.11
N ASN A 41 -16.42 -24.44 11.93
CA ASN A 41 -15.95 -25.27 10.82
C ASN A 41 -14.68 -26.05 11.19
N PHE A 42 -13.78 -25.44 11.94
CA PHE A 42 -12.58 -26.11 12.42
C PHE A 42 -12.89 -27.20 13.46
N LEU A 43 -13.78 -26.94 14.42
CA LEU A 43 -14.23 -27.93 15.39
C LEU A 43 -14.96 -29.10 14.70
N ALA A 44 -15.84 -28.81 13.73
CA ALA A 44 -16.51 -29.83 12.94
C ALA A 44 -15.52 -30.71 12.17
N ALA A 45 -14.46 -30.12 11.60
CA ALA A 45 -13.40 -30.86 10.92
C ALA A 45 -12.57 -31.74 11.87
N LEU A 46 -12.39 -31.31 13.13
CA LEU A 46 -11.73 -32.10 14.19
C LEU A 46 -12.59 -33.27 14.66
N SER A 47 -13.91 -33.08 14.75
CA SER A 47 -14.86 -34.10 15.20
C SER A 47 -15.31 -35.07 14.10
N SER A 48 -14.86 -34.88 12.85
CA SER A 48 -15.21 -35.77 11.74
C SER A 48 -14.64 -37.17 11.94
N PRO A 49 -15.45 -38.24 11.79
CA PRO A 49 -15.02 -39.63 11.99
C PRO A 49 -14.13 -40.18 10.87
N SER A 50 -14.14 -39.55 9.69
CA SER A 50 -13.12 -39.74 8.67
C SER A 50 -11.87 -38.97 9.07
N SER A 51 -10.70 -39.64 9.06
CA SER A 51 -9.38 -39.18 9.54
C SER A 51 -9.33 -37.67 9.79
N PRO A 52 -9.08 -37.19 11.03
CA PRO A 52 -9.23 -35.79 11.38
C PRO A 52 -8.49 -34.96 10.34
N ALA A 53 -9.24 -34.22 9.53
CA ALA A 53 -8.70 -33.48 8.40
C ALA A 53 -8.03 -32.20 8.91
N ILE A 54 -7.18 -32.29 9.94
CA ILE A 54 -6.30 -31.22 10.41
C ILE A 54 -5.18 -31.07 9.39
N SER A 55 -5.50 -30.64 8.19
CA SER A 55 -4.53 -30.72 7.11
C SER A 55 -4.22 -29.38 6.50
N VAL A 56 -5.15 -28.42 6.49
CA VAL A 56 -5.02 -27.26 5.63
C VAL A 56 -5.87 -26.06 6.06
N LEU A 57 -5.25 -24.92 6.33
CA LEU A 57 -5.92 -23.62 6.16
C LEU A 57 -5.85 -23.20 4.69
N PRO A 58 -6.99 -23.04 3.99
CA PRO A 58 -7.00 -22.50 2.62
C PRO A 58 -6.74 -21.00 2.69
N LEU A 59 -5.51 -20.60 2.41
CA LEU A 59 -5.11 -19.21 2.33
C LEU A 59 -4.94 -18.83 0.86
N ILE A 60 -4.99 -17.54 0.55
CA ILE A 60 -4.69 -17.04 -0.79
C ILE A 60 -3.19 -16.86 -0.89
N SER A 61 -2.61 -17.43 -1.94
CA SER A 61 -1.23 -17.17 -2.32
C SER A 61 -1.05 -15.69 -2.65
N ARG A 62 0.01 -15.08 -2.13
CA ARG A 62 0.37 -13.68 -2.40
C ARG A 62 1.72 -13.63 -3.12
N LYS A 63 1.76 -14.17 -4.34
CA LYS A 63 2.97 -14.30 -5.17
C LYS A 63 2.83 -13.49 -6.45
N SER A 64 3.97 -13.17 -7.07
CA SER A 64 4.01 -12.54 -8.40
C SER A 64 3.37 -13.39 -9.50
N THR A 65 3.30 -14.71 -9.30
CA THR A 65 2.73 -15.65 -10.28
C THR A 65 1.20 -15.61 -10.34
N ASN A 66 0.54 -15.18 -9.27
CA ASN A 66 -0.93 -15.11 -9.20
C ASN A 66 -1.45 -13.67 -9.11
N CYS A 67 -0.60 -12.70 -9.44
CA CYS A 67 -1.01 -11.31 -9.56
C CYS A 67 -1.30 -10.97 -11.03
N SER A 68 -2.22 -10.03 -11.25
CA SER A 68 -2.59 -9.52 -12.57
C SER A 68 -2.97 -8.03 -12.44
N LEU A 69 -2.99 -7.32 -13.56
CA LEU A 69 -3.30 -5.89 -13.59
C LEU A 69 -4.73 -5.70 -14.09
N ARG A 70 -5.54 -4.97 -13.34
CA ARG A 70 -6.87 -4.51 -13.78
C ARG A 70 -6.73 -3.06 -14.20
N SER A 71 -7.05 -2.77 -15.46
CA SER A 71 -7.25 -1.41 -15.96
C SER A 71 -8.75 -1.19 -16.12
N GLY A 72 -9.27 -0.09 -15.59
CA GLY A 72 -10.68 0.25 -15.76
C GLY A 72 -10.93 0.79 -17.17
N LEU A 73 -12.00 0.34 -17.83
CA LEU A 73 -12.37 0.78 -19.19
C LEU A 73 -12.52 2.31 -19.34
N LEU A 74 -12.86 2.99 -18.24
CA LEU A 74 -13.11 4.44 -18.19
C LEU A 74 -12.12 5.18 -17.27
N SER A 75 -11.14 4.49 -16.70
CA SER A 75 -10.20 5.07 -15.73
C SER A 75 -8.77 4.69 -16.08
N ASP A 76 -7.90 5.67 -16.22
CA ASP A 76 -6.45 5.48 -16.42
C ASP A 76 -5.73 4.83 -15.22
N VAL A 77 -6.48 4.46 -14.17
CA VAL A 77 -5.97 3.80 -12.99
C VAL A 77 -5.84 2.31 -13.26
N SER A 78 -4.60 1.82 -13.19
CA SER A 78 -4.30 0.39 -13.19
C SER A 78 -4.00 -0.09 -11.77
N SER A 79 -4.55 -1.22 -11.36
CA SER A 79 -4.36 -1.77 -10.01
C SER A 79 -4.01 -3.26 -10.03
N VAL A 80 -3.11 -3.68 -9.14
CA VAL A 80 -2.73 -5.09 -8.99
C VAL A 80 -3.84 -5.82 -8.23
N TYR A 81 -4.34 -6.90 -8.81
CA TYR A 81 -5.24 -7.83 -8.13
C TYR A 81 -4.61 -9.23 -8.04
N LEU A 82 -5.13 -10.05 -7.13
CA LEU A 82 -4.77 -11.45 -7.00
C LEU A 82 -5.87 -12.33 -7.58
N SER A 83 -5.48 -13.28 -8.44
CA SER A 83 -6.35 -14.38 -8.84
C SER A 83 -6.46 -15.42 -7.73
N TYR A 84 -7.55 -16.20 -7.74
CA TYR A 84 -7.71 -17.34 -6.82
C TYR A 84 -6.62 -18.38 -7.04
N ALA A 85 -5.59 -18.31 -6.21
CA ALA A 85 -4.59 -19.35 -6.04
C ALA A 85 -4.52 -19.67 -4.55
N PHE A 86 -4.80 -20.91 -4.18
CA PHE A 86 -4.79 -21.33 -2.78
C PHE A 86 -3.40 -21.82 -2.37
N CYS A 87 -2.94 -21.40 -1.20
CA CYS A 87 -1.85 -22.05 -0.49
C CYS A 87 -2.38 -22.75 0.75
N LYS A 88 -1.76 -23.89 1.07
CA LYS A 88 -2.18 -24.78 2.13
C LYS A 88 -1.17 -24.72 3.26
N ARG A 89 -1.59 -24.31 4.46
CA ARG A 89 -0.76 -24.47 5.69
C ARG A 89 -1.24 -25.66 6.48
N SER A 90 -0.33 -26.59 6.75
CA SER A 90 -0.65 -27.83 7.44
C SER A 90 -0.10 -27.83 8.86
N LEU A 91 -0.90 -28.31 9.81
CA LEU A 91 -0.44 -28.55 11.18
C LEU A 91 0.55 -29.73 11.24
N MET A 92 0.52 -30.62 10.25
CA MET A 92 1.38 -31.81 10.15
C MET A 92 2.77 -31.50 9.59
N ARG A 93 2.99 -30.29 9.06
CA ARG A 93 4.31 -29.85 8.57
C ARG A 93 4.95 -28.99 9.64
N GLU A 94 6.13 -29.40 10.11
CA GLU A 94 6.86 -28.73 11.19
C GLU A 94 7.05 -27.22 10.95
N ASN A 95 7.41 -26.84 9.71
CA ASN A 95 7.60 -25.44 9.33
C ASN A 95 6.31 -24.61 9.30
N ASP A 96 5.15 -25.24 9.03
CA ASP A 96 3.86 -24.55 8.89
C ASP A 96 3.04 -24.56 10.19
N ALA A 97 3.32 -25.49 11.11
CA ALA A 97 2.54 -25.67 12.35
C ALA A 97 2.48 -24.39 13.19
N LYS A 98 3.61 -23.70 13.38
CA LYS A 98 3.63 -22.41 14.11
C LYS A 98 2.80 -21.35 13.37
N ALA A 99 2.89 -21.31 12.04
CA ALA A 99 2.16 -20.35 11.22
C ALA A 99 0.65 -20.63 11.22
N PHE A 100 0.25 -21.89 11.34
CA PHE A 100 -1.14 -22.33 11.54
C PHE A 100 -1.67 -21.86 12.89
N VAL A 101 -0.96 -22.12 13.99
CA VAL A 101 -1.38 -21.71 15.35
C VAL A 101 -1.51 -20.19 15.47
N ARG A 102 -0.60 -19.43 14.85
CA ARG A 102 -0.65 -17.95 14.85
C ARG A 102 -1.96 -17.42 14.29
N VAL A 103 -2.51 -18.02 13.23
CA VAL A 103 -3.78 -17.58 12.61
C VAL A 103 -4.92 -17.62 13.61
N TRP A 104 -5.07 -18.73 14.33
CA TRP A 104 -6.07 -18.88 15.40
C TRP A 104 -5.85 -17.89 16.54
N LYS A 105 -4.61 -17.68 16.97
CA LYS A 105 -4.28 -16.70 18.02
C LYS A 105 -4.58 -15.25 17.63
N VAL A 106 -4.31 -14.87 16.38
CA VAL A 106 -4.69 -13.53 15.90
C VAL A 106 -6.20 -13.40 15.79
N MET A 107 -6.93 -14.41 15.31
CA MET A 107 -8.41 -14.37 15.28
C MET A 107 -9.02 -14.25 16.68
N GLU A 108 -8.51 -15.02 17.66
CA GLU A 108 -8.91 -14.90 19.07
C GLU A 108 -8.73 -13.46 19.57
N MET A 109 -7.57 -12.85 19.30
CA MET A 109 -7.29 -11.48 19.72
C MET A 109 -8.19 -10.46 19.02
N CYS A 110 -8.43 -10.61 17.71
CA CYS A 110 -9.34 -9.74 16.96
C CYS A 110 -10.77 -9.84 17.52
N TYR A 111 -11.23 -11.06 17.85
CA TYR A 111 -12.55 -11.26 18.45
C TYR A 111 -12.71 -10.50 19.78
N LYS A 112 -11.69 -10.53 20.65
CA LYS A 112 -11.66 -9.78 21.91
C LYS A 112 -11.63 -8.26 21.67
N ILE A 113 -10.78 -7.77 20.78
CA ILE A 113 -10.68 -6.34 20.44
C ILE A 113 -12.02 -5.79 19.95
N LEU A 114 -12.68 -6.53 19.05
CA LEU A 114 -13.99 -6.17 18.52
C LEU A 114 -15.10 -6.24 19.58
N GLY A 115 -15.03 -7.20 20.51
CA GLY A 115 -15.95 -7.30 21.64
C GLY A 115 -15.86 -6.14 22.61
N ASP A 116 -14.65 -5.61 22.81
CA ASP A 116 -14.39 -4.42 23.64
C ASP A 116 -14.72 -3.10 22.91
N GLY A 117 -15.06 -3.13 21.62
CA GLY A 117 -15.26 -1.93 20.81
C GLY A 117 -13.99 -1.09 20.62
N LYS A 118 -12.81 -1.71 20.72
CA LYS A 118 -11.51 -1.03 20.63
C LYS A 118 -10.91 -1.12 19.24
N LEU A 119 -9.98 -0.22 18.98
CA LEU A 119 -9.08 -0.25 17.82
C LEU A 119 -7.64 -0.33 18.32
N VAL A 120 -6.82 -1.13 17.64
CA VAL A 120 -5.39 -1.30 18.01
C VAL A 120 -4.49 -1.15 16.80
N THR A 121 -3.29 -0.62 17.03
CA THR A 121 -2.23 -0.62 16.02
C THR A 121 -1.58 -2.00 15.88
N GLN A 122 -0.90 -2.23 14.75
CA GLN A 122 -0.13 -3.47 14.55
C GLN A 122 0.99 -3.66 15.59
N ARG A 123 1.54 -2.57 16.17
CA ARG A 123 2.58 -2.65 17.19
C ARG A 123 1.99 -3.05 18.54
N GLU A 124 0.87 -2.46 18.93
CA GLU A 124 0.16 -2.85 20.16
C GLU A 124 -0.28 -4.31 20.11
N LEU A 125 -0.85 -4.73 18.97
CA LEU A 125 -1.19 -6.13 18.74
C LEU A 125 0.04 -7.04 18.86
N PHE A 126 1.20 -6.61 18.34
CA PHE A 126 2.45 -7.35 18.48
C PHE A 126 2.88 -7.49 19.94
N TYR A 127 2.93 -6.41 20.73
CA TYR A 127 3.33 -6.50 22.13
C TYR A 127 2.33 -7.33 22.95
N LYS A 128 1.04 -7.24 22.66
CA LYS A 128 0.02 -8.06 23.31
C LYS A 128 0.22 -9.55 23.01
N LEU A 129 0.46 -9.91 21.75
CA LEU A 129 0.71 -11.30 21.34
C LEU A 129 2.08 -11.83 21.78
N LEU A 130 3.09 -10.97 21.87
CA LEU A 130 4.40 -11.29 22.42
C LEU A 130 4.28 -11.67 23.90
N SER A 131 3.44 -10.94 24.66
CA SER A 131 3.19 -11.23 26.08
C SER A 131 2.32 -12.49 26.27
N ASP A 132 1.25 -12.64 25.50
CA ASP A 132 0.31 -13.78 25.62
C ASP A 132 0.90 -15.10 25.09
N SER A 133 1.65 -15.02 24.00
CA SER A 133 2.07 -16.18 23.20
C SER A 133 3.49 -16.03 22.63
N PRO A 134 4.53 -15.82 23.48
CA PRO A 134 5.90 -15.50 23.04
C PRO A 134 6.53 -16.57 22.15
N LYS A 135 6.20 -17.85 22.39
CA LYS A 135 6.67 -19.00 21.60
C LYS A 135 6.31 -18.89 20.11
N TYR A 136 5.21 -18.21 19.81
CA TYR A 136 4.71 -18.05 18.45
C TYR A 136 5.08 -16.68 17.86
N PHE A 137 5.11 -15.62 18.66
CA PHE A 137 5.27 -14.24 18.17
C PHE A 137 6.59 -13.60 18.62
N SER A 138 7.71 -14.11 18.12
CA SER A 138 9.04 -13.56 18.45
C SER A 138 9.42 -12.25 17.73
N CYS A 139 8.70 -11.87 16.67
CA CYS A 139 9.00 -10.65 15.92
C CYS A 139 7.76 -10.08 15.21
N GLN A 140 7.77 -8.77 14.95
CA GLN A 140 6.67 -8.04 14.28
C GLN A 140 6.30 -8.66 12.92
N ARG A 141 7.28 -9.21 12.19
CA ARG A 141 7.05 -9.85 10.89
C ARG A 141 6.03 -11.00 10.98
N HIS A 142 6.09 -11.80 12.05
CA HIS A 142 5.14 -12.90 12.26
C HIS A 142 3.72 -12.39 12.41
N VAL A 143 3.50 -11.32 13.17
CA VAL A 143 2.18 -10.70 13.35
C VAL A 143 1.69 -10.13 12.02
N ASN A 144 2.52 -9.35 11.33
CA ASN A 144 2.14 -8.72 10.06
C ASN A 144 1.75 -9.75 8.99
N GLN A 145 2.50 -10.84 8.87
CA GLN A 145 2.16 -11.94 7.95
C GLN A 145 0.87 -12.63 8.35
N THR A 146 0.69 -12.91 9.65
CA THR A 146 -0.50 -13.59 10.16
C THR A 146 -1.76 -12.74 9.99
N ILE A 147 -1.70 -11.42 10.17
CA ILE A 147 -2.82 -10.51 9.88
C ILE A 147 -3.27 -10.69 8.43
N GLN A 148 -2.34 -10.74 7.47
CA GLN A 148 -2.69 -10.93 6.07
C GLN A 148 -3.28 -12.32 5.80
N ASP A 149 -2.87 -13.34 6.55
CA ASP A 149 -3.49 -14.68 6.49
C ASP A 149 -4.92 -14.66 7.03
N VAL A 150 -5.18 -13.94 8.13
CA VAL A 150 -6.54 -13.77 8.69
C VAL A 150 -7.43 -12.98 7.73
N VAL A 151 -6.93 -11.88 7.16
CA VAL A 151 -7.63 -11.11 6.10
C VAL A 151 -7.98 -12.03 4.92
N SER A 152 -7.05 -12.89 4.53
CA SER A 152 -7.26 -13.85 3.44
C SER A 152 -8.29 -14.93 3.78
N LEU A 153 -8.29 -15.41 5.03
CA LEU A 153 -9.18 -16.48 5.48
C LEU A 153 -10.61 -15.97 5.66
N LEU A 154 -10.76 -14.83 6.34
CA LEU A 154 -12.06 -14.24 6.68
C LEU A 154 -12.62 -13.33 5.59
N ARG A 155 -11.84 -13.02 4.54
CA ARG A 155 -12.23 -12.14 3.42
C ARG A 155 -12.75 -10.77 3.89
N CYS A 156 -12.15 -10.23 4.94
CA CYS A 156 -12.48 -8.92 5.47
C CYS A 156 -11.22 -8.08 5.63
N THR A 157 -11.37 -6.76 5.55
CA THR A 157 -10.23 -5.85 5.67
C THR A 157 -9.60 -5.90 7.06
N ARG A 158 -8.32 -5.55 7.15
CA ARG A 158 -7.59 -5.39 8.40
C ARG A 158 -8.29 -4.40 9.34
N GLN A 159 -8.87 -3.34 8.79
CA GLN A 159 -9.64 -2.37 9.57
C GLN A 159 -10.86 -3.01 10.22
N SER A 160 -11.60 -3.85 9.49
CA SER A 160 -12.74 -4.60 10.02
C SER A 160 -12.35 -5.56 11.15
N LEU A 161 -11.09 -6.00 11.20
CA LEU A 161 -10.54 -6.79 12.32
C LEU A 161 -10.21 -5.95 13.57
N GLY A 162 -10.49 -4.65 13.57
CA GLY A 162 -10.15 -3.74 14.66
C GLY A 162 -8.67 -3.32 14.66
N ILE A 163 -7.96 -3.51 13.54
CA ILE A 163 -6.53 -3.21 13.42
C ILE A 163 -6.32 -1.95 12.56
N MET A 164 -5.84 -0.89 13.20
CA MET A 164 -5.58 0.42 12.60
C MET A 164 -4.38 0.40 11.63
N ALA A 165 -4.37 1.37 10.72
CA ALA A 165 -3.19 1.71 9.96
C ALA A 165 -2.16 2.45 10.80
N SER A 166 -0.92 2.46 10.31
CA SER A 166 0.14 3.26 10.93
C SER A 166 0.00 4.72 10.50
N SER A 167 -0.07 5.64 11.45
CA SER A 167 -0.17 7.09 11.23
C SER A 167 1.20 7.73 10.95
N ARG A 168 1.82 7.36 9.81
CA ARG A 168 3.17 7.86 9.46
C ARG A 168 3.14 9.10 8.58
N GLY A 169 2.12 9.21 7.73
CA GLY A 169 2.05 10.29 6.76
C GLY A 169 1.54 11.61 7.33
N ALA A 170 1.69 12.66 6.53
CA ALA A 170 1.20 14.00 6.85
C ALA A 170 0.66 14.72 5.59
N LEU A 171 -0.31 15.59 5.82
CA LEU A 171 -0.92 16.50 4.83
C LEU A 171 -0.45 17.92 5.08
N ILE A 172 0.00 18.60 4.03
CA ILE A 172 0.53 19.97 4.11
C ILE A 172 0.04 20.76 2.89
N GLY A 173 -0.26 22.04 3.07
CA GLY A 173 -0.57 22.96 1.96
C GLY A 173 -2.06 23.29 1.86
N ARG A 174 -2.53 23.61 0.66
CA ARG A 174 -3.87 24.20 0.42
C ARG A 174 -4.98 23.17 0.56
N LEU A 175 -5.28 22.75 1.79
CA LEU A 175 -6.32 21.77 2.12
C LEU A 175 -6.97 22.14 3.46
N MET A 176 -8.29 22.26 3.44
CA MET A 176 -9.12 22.39 4.63
C MET A 176 -9.75 21.04 4.95
N LEU A 177 -9.55 20.58 6.19
CA LEU A 177 -10.22 19.39 6.72
C LEU A 177 -11.34 19.86 7.63
N HIS A 178 -12.56 19.40 7.33
CA HIS A 178 -13.72 19.67 8.16
C HIS A 178 -14.16 18.36 8.84
N GLU A 179 -14.03 18.33 10.15
CA GLU A 179 -14.64 17.31 11.01
C GLU A 179 -16.03 17.76 11.46
N ALA A 180 -16.96 16.81 11.65
CA ALA A 180 -18.36 17.12 11.92
C ALA A 180 -18.58 17.84 13.27
N GLU A 181 -17.63 17.73 14.20
CA GLU A 181 -17.76 18.19 15.59
C GLU A 181 -16.54 19.01 16.09
N GLU A 182 -15.54 19.28 15.23
CA GLU A 182 -14.32 20.00 15.61
C GLU A 182 -14.05 21.24 14.72
N GLU A 183 -13.09 22.06 15.17
CA GLU A 183 -12.58 23.21 14.41
C GLU A 183 -12.04 22.78 13.03
N HIS A 184 -12.25 23.64 12.04
CA HIS A 184 -11.71 23.43 10.70
C HIS A 184 -10.19 23.48 10.72
N ILE A 185 -9.55 22.42 10.24
CA ILE A 185 -8.10 22.33 10.21
C ILE A 185 -7.58 22.81 8.86
N ASP A 186 -6.93 23.96 8.86
CA ASP A 186 -6.21 24.48 7.70
C ASP A 186 -4.79 23.88 7.63
N CYS A 187 -4.54 23.02 6.65
CA CYS A 187 -3.25 22.37 6.47
C CYS A 187 -2.14 23.31 5.95
N SER A 188 -2.45 24.56 5.60
CA SER A 188 -1.48 25.55 5.11
C SER A 188 -0.73 26.26 6.24
N ILE A 189 -1.30 26.28 7.46
CA ILE A 189 -0.77 27.02 8.61
C ILE A 189 -0.09 26.12 9.67
N LEU A 190 -0.12 24.79 9.53
CA LEU A 190 0.38 23.81 10.51
C LEU A 190 1.92 23.66 10.56
N GLY A 191 2.65 24.59 9.96
CA GLY A 191 4.11 24.55 9.89
C GLY A 191 4.65 23.34 9.10
N PRO A 192 5.95 23.03 9.24
CA PRO A 192 6.61 22.02 8.41
C PRO A 192 6.26 20.57 8.79
N SER A 193 5.62 20.33 9.94
CA SER A 193 5.17 18.99 10.31
C SER A 193 3.90 18.57 9.57
N GLY A 194 3.06 19.53 9.17
CA GLY A 194 1.74 19.27 8.60
C GLY A 194 0.75 18.64 9.58
N HIS A 195 -0.44 18.34 9.07
CA HIS A 195 -1.44 17.56 9.76
C HIS A 195 -1.09 16.07 9.68
N ALA A 196 -0.94 15.39 10.81
CA ALA A 196 -0.65 13.96 10.84
C ALA A 196 -1.88 13.15 10.38
N ILE A 197 -1.67 12.20 9.47
CA ILE A 197 -2.76 11.35 8.97
C ILE A 197 -3.08 10.29 10.02
N THR A 198 -4.30 10.30 10.56
CA THR A 198 -4.77 9.28 11.51
C THR A 198 -4.76 7.88 10.91
N GLY A 199 -4.47 6.87 11.73
CA GLY A 199 -4.51 5.47 11.34
C GLY A 199 -5.93 4.88 11.27
N ASP A 200 -6.93 5.63 11.76
CA ASP A 200 -8.34 5.23 11.73
C ASP A 200 -8.98 5.63 10.40
N LEU A 201 -9.22 4.66 9.52
CA LEU A 201 -9.83 4.94 8.22
C LEU A 201 -11.33 5.29 8.34
N ASN A 202 -12.00 5.01 9.47
CA ASN A 202 -13.38 5.45 9.71
C ASN A 202 -13.44 6.95 9.99
N GLN A 203 -12.46 7.48 10.72
CA GLN A 203 -12.31 8.92 10.89
C GLN A 203 -12.01 9.56 9.53
N LEU A 204 -11.02 9.03 8.78
CA LEU A 204 -10.66 9.57 7.46
C LEU A 204 -11.81 9.53 6.44
N SER A 205 -12.71 8.55 6.52
CA SER A 205 -13.84 8.43 5.58
C SER A 205 -14.92 9.48 5.83
N ARG A 206 -15.02 9.99 7.06
CA ARG A 206 -15.98 11.04 7.47
C ARG A 206 -15.44 12.46 7.27
N LEU A 207 -14.15 12.60 7.00
CA LEU A 207 -13.54 13.91 6.71
C LEU A 207 -14.13 14.52 5.44
N ASN A 208 -14.63 15.75 5.59
CA ASN A 208 -15.00 16.61 4.48
C ASN A 208 -13.77 17.40 4.03
N LEU A 209 -13.46 17.37 2.74
CA LEU A 209 -12.24 17.92 2.17
C LEU A 209 -12.58 19.11 1.26
N SER A 210 -11.99 20.27 1.53
CA SER A 210 -12.13 21.47 0.70
C SER A 210 -10.76 21.99 0.30
N SER A 211 -10.59 22.39 -0.96
CA SER A 211 -9.30 22.84 -1.48
C SER A 211 -9.47 23.65 -2.77
N ASP A 212 -8.59 24.62 -2.96
CA ASP A 212 -8.37 25.36 -4.20
C ASP A 212 -7.03 25.01 -4.88
N ALA A 213 -6.41 23.91 -4.45
CA ALA A 213 -5.19 23.39 -5.05
C ALA A 213 -5.44 22.88 -6.48
N ARG A 214 -4.37 22.90 -7.28
CA ARG A 214 -4.33 22.42 -8.65
C ARG A 214 -3.52 21.14 -8.80
N TYR A 215 -2.72 20.76 -7.80
CA TYR A 215 -1.80 19.64 -7.86
C TYR A 215 -1.77 18.85 -6.54
N LEU A 216 -1.75 17.53 -6.63
CA LEU A 216 -1.36 16.64 -5.53
C LEU A 216 0.09 16.22 -5.73
N ILE A 217 0.94 16.45 -4.72
CA ILE A 217 2.37 16.13 -4.82
C ILE A 217 2.74 15.19 -3.67
N LEU A 218 3.04 13.96 -4.01
CA LEU A 218 3.58 12.94 -3.12
C LEU A 218 5.09 13.14 -3.01
N VAL A 219 5.59 13.22 -1.78
CA VAL A 219 7.04 13.34 -1.52
C VAL A 219 7.47 12.28 -0.53
N GLU A 220 8.50 11.51 -0.87
CA GLU A 220 9.03 10.45 0.00
C GLU A 220 9.50 11.00 1.36
N LYS A 221 10.27 12.10 1.33
CA LYS A 221 10.86 12.76 2.50
C LYS A 221 10.33 14.19 2.68
N ARG A 222 10.69 14.83 3.79
CA ARG A 222 10.13 16.14 4.18
C ARG A 222 10.57 17.24 3.20
N LEU A 223 9.57 17.84 2.55
CA LEU A 223 9.68 19.01 1.68
C LEU A 223 9.01 20.27 2.27
N ALA A 224 8.60 20.18 3.53
CA ALA A 224 7.68 21.14 4.13
C ALA A 224 8.34 22.47 4.50
N GLU A 225 9.67 22.51 4.56
CA GLU A 225 10.44 23.71 4.89
C GLU A 225 10.35 24.76 3.76
N ASP A 226 10.31 24.31 2.50
CA ASP A 226 10.29 25.19 1.32
C ASP A 226 8.93 25.85 1.06
N ARG A 227 7.90 25.51 1.86
CA ARG A 227 6.50 25.97 1.70
C ARG A 227 6.04 25.99 0.24
N LEU A 228 6.27 24.88 -0.48
CA LEU A 228 5.99 24.77 -1.92
C LEU A 228 4.58 25.23 -2.31
N TYR A 229 3.61 25.02 -1.42
CA TYR A 229 2.21 25.41 -1.59
C TYR A 229 1.99 26.94 -1.75
N ASN A 230 2.99 27.77 -1.41
CA ASN A 230 2.98 29.21 -1.67
C ASN A 230 3.40 29.56 -3.10
N GLN A 231 4.27 28.75 -3.72
CA GLN A 231 4.76 28.95 -5.09
C GLN A 231 3.86 28.25 -6.11
N LEU A 232 3.32 27.08 -5.74
CA LEU A 232 2.42 26.27 -6.55
C LEU A 232 1.17 25.98 -5.74
N PRO A 233 -0.05 26.16 -6.29
CA PRO A 233 -1.27 25.79 -5.59
C PRO A 233 -1.35 24.26 -5.46
N CYS A 234 -0.79 23.69 -4.39
CA CYS A 234 -0.67 22.25 -4.24
C CYS A 234 -1.01 21.76 -2.82
N ILE A 235 -1.39 20.48 -2.76
CA ILE A 235 -1.45 19.69 -1.54
C ILE A 235 -0.25 18.74 -1.58
N LEU A 236 0.60 18.85 -0.55
CA LEU A 236 1.71 17.96 -0.31
C LEU A 236 1.27 16.81 0.59
N ILE A 237 1.64 15.59 0.22
CA ILE A 237 1.45 14.40 1.05
C ILE A 237 2.80 13.72 1.20
N THR A 238 3.21 13.46 2.44
CA THR A 238 4.41 12.68 2.73
C THR A 238 4.04 11.40 3.48
N ALA A 239 4.71 10.29 3.19
CA ALA A 239 4.57 9.02 3.92
C ALA A 239 5.73 8.72 4.86
N LYS A 240 6.76 9.59 4.88
CA LYS A 240 8.04 9.35 5.59
C LYS A 240 8.61 7.96 5.23
N GLY A 241 8.84 7.74 3.93
CA GLY A 241 9.28 6.45 3.36
C GLY A 241 8.14 5.65 2.73
N TYR A 242 8.15 4.32 2.91
CA TYR A 242 7.18 3.42 2.27
C TYR A 242 5.73 3.74 2.68
N PRO A 243 4.78 3.78 1.72
CA PRO A 243 3.43 4.26 1.97
C PRO A 243 2.62 3.29 2.82
N ASP A 244 2.06 3.79 3.93
CA ASP A 244 1.09 3.06 4.75
C ASP A 244 -0.33 3.12 4.14
N ILE A 245 -1.26 2.32 4.70
CA ILE A 245 -2.63 2.28 4.20
C ILE A 245 -3.36 3.62 4.38
N ALA A 246 -3.16 4.34 5.50
CA ALA A 246 -3.90 5.57 5.76
C ALA A 246 -3.50 6.67 4.78
N THR A 247 -2.20 6.82 4.51
CA THR A 247 -1.71 7.77 3.49
C THR A 247 -2.25 7.46 2.09
N ARG A 248 -2.34 6.17 1.74
CA ARG A 248 -2.91 5.76 0.44
C ARG A 248 -4.42 5.95 0.38
N PHE A 249 -5.12 5.68 1.48
CA PHE A 249 -6.56 5.90 1.62
C PHE A 249 -6.91 7.38 1.42
N ILE A 250 -6.19 8.29 2.10
CA ILE A 250 -6.49 9.73 1.98
C ILE A 250 -6.11 10.27 0.60
N LEU A 251 -5.02 9.80 -0.01
CA LEU A 251 -4.69 10.14 -1.39
C LEU A 251 -5.80 9.71 -2.35
N HIS A 252 -6.30 8.48 -2.20
CA HIS A 252 -7.41 7.99 -3.00
C HIS A 252 -8.67 8.84 -2.81
N ARG A 253 -9.03 9.18 -1.55
CA ARG A 253 -10.14 10.10 -1.24
C ARG A 253 -9.96 11.46 -1.91
N LEU A 254 -8.77 12.07 -1.84
CA LEU A 254 -8.46 13.33 -2.50
C LEU A 254 -8.62 13.22 -4.02
N SER A 255 -8.17 12.12 -4.63
CA SER A 255 -8.35 11.88 -6.07
C SER A 255 -9.81 11.75 -6.49
N GLN A 256 -10.66 11.17 -5.64
CA GLN A 256 -12.10 11.04 -5.92
C GLN A 256 -12.84 12.36 -5.70
N THR A 257 -12.41 13.14 -4.70
CA THR A 257 -13.00 14.45 -4.38
C THR A 257 -12.61 15.51 -5.42
N PHE A 258 -11.37 15.44 -5.92
CA PHE A 258 -10.80 16.38 -6.88
C PHE A 258 -10.31 15.63 -8.14
N PRO A 259 -11.21 15.09 -8.98
CA PRO A 259 -10.84 14.21 -10.09
C PRO A 259 -9.98 14.89 -11.17
N ASN A 260 -10.04 16.22 -11.27
CA ASN A 260 -9.27 17.00 -12.24
C ASN A 260 -7.86 17.37 -11.74
N MET A 261 -7.51 17.03 -10.50
CA MET A 261 -6.22 17.36 -9.91
C MET A 261 -5.20 16.24 -10.21
N PRO A 262 -4.17 16.48 -11.03
CA PRO A 262 -3.15 15.48 -11.31
C PRO A 262 -2.33 15.16 -10.05
N ILE A 263 -1.92 13.89 -9.95
CA ILE A 263 -1.13 13.37 -8.84
C ILE A 263 0.29 13.14 -9.34
N PHE A 264 1.23 13.88 -8.78
CA PHE A 264 2.65 13.75 -9.04
C PHE A 264 3.35 13.08 -7.85
N ALA A 265 4.39 12.31 -8.14
CA ALA A 265 5.27 11.76 -7.12
C ALA A 265 6.72 12.15 -7.39
N LEU A 266 7.36 12.63 -6.34
CA LEU A 266 8.79 12.91 -6.26
C LEU A 266 9.41 11.90 -5.29
N VAL A 267 10.22 11.00 -5.85
CA VAL A 267 10.90 9.91 -5.14
C VAL A 267 12.39 9.92 -5.47
N ASP A 268 13.20 9.31 -4.60
CA ASP A 268 14.63 9.17 -4.84
C ASP A 268 14.91 8.36 -6.13
N TRP A 269 16.01 8.67 -6.82
CA TRP A 269 16.46 7.90 -7.98
C TRP A 269 17.16 6.63 -7.52
N ASN A 270 16.36 5.65 -7.08
CA ASN A 270 16.80 4.33 -6.66
C ASN A 270 15.67 3.28 -6.77
N PRO A 271 15.98 1.97 -6.70
CA PRO A 271 14.96 0.91 -6.80
C PRO A 271 13.86 0.98 -5.72
N ALA A 272 14.17 1.48 -4.52
CA ALA A 272 13.19 1.62 -3.44
C ALA A 272 12.20 2.77 -3.72
N GLY A 273 12.66 3.91 -4.22
CA GLY A 273 11.84 5.04 -4.65
C GLY A 273 10.88 4.64 -5.76
N LEU A 274 11.37 3.89 -6.75
CA LEU A 274 10.51 3.33 -7.80
C LEU A 274 9.48 2.32 -7.25
N SER A 275 9.85 1.52 -6.24
CA SER A 275 8.90 0.63 -5.55
C SER A 275 7.82 1.40 -4.79
N ILE A 276 8.16 2.54 -4.18
CA ILE A 276 7.21 3.44 -3.52
C ILE A 276 6.22 4.01 -4.54
N LEU A 277 6.71 4.53 -5.67
CA LEU A 277 5.88 5.01 -6.78
C LEU A 277 4.91 3.92 -7.25
N CYS A 278 5.43 2.71 -7.52
CA CYS A 278 4.61 1.58 -7.96
C CYS A 278 3.53 1.19 -6.92
N THR A 279 3.81 1.35 -5.62
CA THR A 279 2.84 1.04 -4.57
C THR A 279 1.68 2.04 -4.54
N TYR A 280 1.93 3.32 -4.80
CA TYR A 280 0.85 4.29 -4.97
C TYR A 280 0.09 4.08 -6.28
N LYS A 281 0.81 3.79 -7.37
CA LYS A 281 0.23 3.63 -8.71
C LYS A 281 -0.63 2.37 -8.83
N TYR A 282 -0.08 1.22 -8.45
CA TYR A 282 -0.70 -0.08 -8.68
C TYR A 282 -1.14 -0.81 -7.41
N GLY A 283 -0.64 -0.41 -6.24
CA GLY A 283 -0.81 -1.15 -5.00
C GLY A 283 0.27 -2.19 -4.74
N SER A 284 0.03 -3.05 -3.74
CA SER A 284 1.01 -3.99 -3.21
C SER A 284 0.48 -5.43 -3.27
N ILE A 285 1.26 -6.31 -3.89
CA ILE A 285 1.00 -7.75 -3.97
C ILE A 285 0.91 -8.39 -2.58
N SER A 286 1.75 -7.96 -1.64
CA SER A 286 1.79 -8.53 -0.29
C SER A 286 0.52 -8.24 0.51
N MET A 287 -0.25 -7.23 0.09
CA MET A 287 -1.52 -6.80 0.67
C MET A 287 -2.64 -6.86 -0.37
N GLY A 288 -2.53 -7.78 -1.35
CA GLY A 288 -3.30 -7.75 -2.59
C GLY A 288 -4.82 -7.88 -2.47
N LEU A 289 -5.36 -8.22 -1.30
CA LEU A 289 -6.82 -8.22 -1.06
C LEU A 289 -7.39 -6.86 -0.68
N GLU A 290 -6.55 -5.94 -0.22
CA GLU A 290 -6.98 -4.63 0.29
C GLU A 290 -6.34 -3.49 -0.51
N SER A 291 -5.08 -3.69 -0.88
CA SER A 291 -4.19 -2.64 -1.38
C SER A 291 -4.62 -2.08 -2.73
N TYR A 292 -5.27 -2.87 -3.58
CA TYR A 292 -5.69 -2.43 -4.91
C TYR A 292 -6.73 -1.29 -4.88
N ARG A 293 -7.50 -1.19 -3.79
CA ARG A 293 -8.57 -0.21 -3.61
C ARG A 293 -8.09 1.23 -3.57
N TYR A 294 -6.81 1.43 -3.24
CA TYR A 294 -6.20 2.74 -3.04
C TYR A 294 -5.14 3.05 -4.12
N ALA A 295 -5.21 2.35 -5.26
CA ALA A 295 -4.41 2.69 -6.42
C ALA A 295 -4.87 4.03 -7.01
N CYS A 296 -3.93 4.86 -7.45
CA CYS A 296 -4.19 6.18 -8.02
C CYS A 296 -3.35 6.37 -9.30
N ASN A 297 -3.80 7.21 -10.24
CA ASN A 297 -3.02 7.53 -11.44
C ASN A 297 -1.88 8.50 -11.11
N VAL A 298 -0.83 7.97 -10.50
CA VAL A 298 0.35 8.73 -10.08
C VAL A 298 1.36 8.81 -11.22
N LYS A 299 1.77 10.05 -11.52
CA LYS A 299 2.80 10.40 -12.50
C LYS A 299 4.13 10.63 -11.78
N TRP A 300 5.22 10.05 -12.29
CA TRP A 300 6.55 10.23 -11.77
C TRP A 300 7.14 11.54 -12.27
N LEU A 301 7.31 12.48 -11.34
CA LEU A 301 7.87 13.80 -11.64
C LEU A 301 9.40 13.74 -11.75
N GLY A 302 10.03 13.11 -10.76
CA GLY A 302 11.47 12.98 -10.62
C GLY A 302 11.82 12.27 -9.30
N LEU A 303 13.09 12.11 -8.96
CA LEU A 303 14.25 12.28 -9.85
C LEU A 303 14.28 11.19 -10.92
N ARG A 304 14.64 11.54 -12.16
CA ARG A 304 14.82 10.62 -13.29
C ARG A 304 16.23 10.71 -13.86
N GLY A 305 16.58 9.81 -14.76
CA GLY A 305 17.91 9.74 -15.38
C GLY A 305 18.33 11.05 -16.04
N ASP A 306 17.39 11.79 -16.62
CA ASP A 306 17.65 13.07 -17.29
C ASP A 306 17.85 14.24 -16.29
N ASP A 307 17.43 14.07 -15.05
CA ASP A 307 17.62 15.04 -13.97
C ASP A 307 19.02 14.90 -13.33
N LEU A 308 19.72 13.78 -13.56
CA LEU A 308 21.01 13.48 -12.93
C LEU A 308 22.13 14.47 -13.31
N GLN A 309 22.02 15.14 -14.45
CA GLN A 309 22.93 16.21 -14.86
C GLN A 309 22.89 17.43 -13.92
N LEU A 310 21.82 17.59 -13.14
CA LEU A 310 21.68 18.66 -12.15
C LEU A 310 22.36 18.30 -10.83
N ILE A 311 22.87 17.07 -10.67
CA ILE A 311 23.39 16.56 -9.41
C ILE A 311 24.92 16.47 -9.49
N SER A 312 25.60 16.83 -8.39
CA SER A 312 27.05 16.67 -8.28
C SER A 312 27.45 15.19 -8.30
N GLN A 313 28.58 14.86 -8.94
CA GLN A 313 29.13 13.50 -8.95
C GLN A 313 29.38 12.95 -7.53
N SER A 314 29.67 13.82 -6.55
CA SER A 314 29.88 13.44 -5.15
C SER A 314 28.61 13.00 -4.42
N ALA A 315 27.42 13.29 -4.95
CA ALA A 315 26.15 12.93 -4.32
C ALA A 315 25.63 11.55 -4.74
N PHE A 316 26.24 10.93 -5.75
CA PHE A 316 25.93 9.56 -6.13
C PHE A 316 26.46 8.59 -5.08
N GLN A 317 25.64 7.59 -4.77
CA GLN A 317 26.01 6.51 -3.85
C GLN A 317 25.94 5.18 -4.60
N GLU A 318 26.67 4.19 -4.13
CA GLU A 318 26.56 2.83 -4.67
C GLU A 318 25.22 2.18 -4.28
N LEU A 319 24.72 1.30 -5.16
CA LEU A 319 23.55 0.48 -4.88
C LEU A 319 23.84 -0.52 -3.76
N LYS A 320 22.91 -0.62 -2.82
CA LYS A 320 23.01 -1.60 -1.73
C LYS A 320 22.52 -2.98 -2.22
N PRO A 321 22.93 -4.09 -1.56
CA PRO A 321 22.42 -5.42 -1.90
C PRO A 321 20.89 -5.53 -1.86
N ARG A 322 20.25 -4.77 -0.96
CA ARG A 322 18.79 -4.68 -0.87
C ARG A 322 18.16 -3.99 -2.08
N ASP A 323 18.83 -2.98 -2.64
CA ASP A 323 18.35 -2.25 -3.81
C ASP A 323 18.34 -3.18 -5.03
N LEU A 324 19.39 -3.99 -5.20
CA LEU A 324 19.48 -5.02 -6.24
C LEU A 324 18.37 -6.08 -6.12
N GLN A 325 18.02 -6.49 -4.89
CA GLN A 325 16.90 -7.42 -4.66
C GLN A 325 15.56 -6.80 -5.09
N ILE A 326 15.33 -5.53 -4.75
CA ILE A 326 14.13 -4.80 -5.15
C ILE A 326 14.10 -4.64 -6.67
N ALA A 327 15.22 -4.23 -7.27
CA ALA A 327 15.35 -4.07 -8.72
C ALA A 327 15.04 -5.37 -9.46
N LYS A 328 15.61 -6.51 -9.02
CA LYS A 328 15.31 -7.83 -9.58
C LYS A 328 13.82 -8.17 -9.49
N SER A 329 13.19 -7.88 -8.35
CA SER A 329 11.75 -8.10 -8.17
C SER A 329 10.92 -7.22 -9.11
N LEU A 330 11.26 -5.94 -9.25
CA LEU A 330 10.55 -5.00 -10.12
C LEU A 330 10.74 -5.33 -11.60
N LEU A 331 11.95 -5.66 -12.04
CA LEU A 331 12.23 -6.07 -13.43
C LEU A 331 11.52 -7.37 -13.79
N SER A 332 11.33 -8.29 -12.83
CA SER A 332 10.54 -9.50 -13.06
C SER A 332 9.02 -9.24 -13.17
N SER A 333 8.56 -8.06 -12.77
CA SER A 333 7.14 -7.69 -12.84
C SER A 333 6.72 -7.41 -14.28
N LYS A 334 5.59 -7.99 -14.68
CA LYS A 334 4.96 -7.72 -15.98
C LYS A 334 4.22 -6.38 -16.02
N PHE A 335 4.04 -5.72 -14.88
CA PHE A 335 3.27 -4.47 -14.77
C PHE A 335 4.13 -3.20 -14.79
N LEU A 336 5.46 -3.36 -14.79
CA LEU A 336 6.36 -2.22 -14.85
C LEU A 336 6.37 -1.66 -16.28
N GLN A 337 5.90 -0.42 -16.43
CA GLN A 337 5.90 0.32 -17.68
C GLN A 337 7.31 0.44 -18.27
N ASP A 338 7.44 0.46 -19.60
CA ASP A 338 8.73 0.42 -20.28
C ASP A 338 9.63 1.59 -19.91
N MET A 339 9.09 2.80 -19.76
CA MET A 339 9.85 3.97 -19.30
C MET A 339 10.42 3.78 -17.89
N HIS A 340 9.62 3.21 -16.96
CA HIS A 340 10.09 2.88 -15.62
C HIS A 340 11.12 1.75 -15.61
N ARG A 341 10.95 0.78 -16.51
CA ARG A 341 11.90 -0.32 -16.70
C ARG A 341 13.25 0.21 -17.21
N ALA A 342 13.24 1.12 -18.18
CA ALA A 342 14.45 1.73 -18.72
C ALA A 342 15.22 2.50 -17.63
N GLU A 343 14.53 3.31 -16.82
CA GLU A 343 15.11 4.00 -15.66
C GLU A 343 15.74 3.02 -14.65
N LEU A 344 15.01 1.96 -14.30
CA LEU A 344 15.51 0.95 -13.36
C LEU A 344 16.71 0.17 -13.90
N THR A 345 16.71 -0.16 -15.19
CA THR A 345 17.85 -0.81 -15.85
C THR A 345 19.07 0.12 -15.82
N ARG A 346 18.91 1.41 -16.10
CA ARG A 346 19.99 2.41 -16.00
C ARG A 346 20.56 2.49 -14.58
N MET A 347 19.73 2.44 -13.53
CA MET A 347 20.20 2.38 -12.14
C MET A 347 21.09 1.15 -11.91
N VAL A 348 20.65 -0.02 -12.37
CA VAL A 348 21.38 -1.29 -12.16
C VAL A 348 22.68 -1.35 -12.96
N GLU A 349 22.67 -0.89 -14.21
CA GLU A 349 23.86 -0.87 -15.08
C GLU A 349 24.94 0.08 -14.58
N THR A 350 24.55 1.27 -14.13
CA THR A 350 25.49 2.26 -13.58
C THR A 350 25.95 1.88 -12.17
N GLY A 351 25.20 1.06 -11.44
CA GLY A 351 25.51 0.69 -10.06
C GLY A 351 25.31 1.83 -9.06
N THR A 352 24.67 2.93 -9.45
CA THR A 352 24.54 4.14 -8.63
C THR A 352 23.09 4.45 -8.25
N ARG A 353 22.94 5.28 -7.21
CA ARG A 353 21.67 5.85 -6.73
C ARG A 353 21.86 7.30 -6.31
N ALA A 354 20.80 8.08 -6.39
CA ALA A 354 20.78 9.48 -5.94
C ALA A 354 19.55 9.78 -5.08
N GLU A 355 19.73 10.62 -4.06
CA GLU A 355 18.66 11.10 -3.19
C GLU A 355 18.12 12.44 -3.70
N ILE A 356 16.85 12.75 -3.47
CA ILE A 356 16.24 14.04 -3.88
C ILE A 356 17.02 15.22 -3.29
N GLU A 357 17.53 15.08 -2.06
CA GLU A 357 18.32 16.11 -1.37
C GLU A 357 19.64 16.45 -2.09
N ALA A 358 20.09 15.63 -3.03
CA ALA A 358 21.24 15.94 -3.86
C ALA A 358 21.05 17.20 -4.71
N LEU A 359 19.80 17.60 -4.97
CA LEU A 359 19.46 18.85 -5.65
C LEU A 359 19.73 20.11 -4.82
N TYR A 360 19.93 19.99 -3.50
CA TYR A 360 20.25 21.12 -2.62
C TYR A 360 21.66 21.69 -2.86
N CYS A 361 22.47 21.07 -3.72
CA CYS A 361 23.71 21.69 -4.19
C CYS A 361 23.49 23.03 -4.90
N HIS A 362 22.28 23.29 -5.42
CA HIS A 362 21.86 24.56 -6.03
C HIS A 362 21.17 25.52 -5.05
N GLY A 363 21.18 25.21 -3.75
CA GLY A 363 20.46 25.92 -2.69
C GLY A 363 19.18 25.22 -2.25
N PHE A 364 18.73 25.48 -1.02
CA PHE A 364 17.57 24.83 -0.42
C PHE A 364 16.26 25.15 -1.17
N ASP A 365 16.10 26.37 -1.69
CA ASP A 365 14.91 26.76 -2.46
C ASP A 365 14.84 26.15 -3.88
N PHE A 366 15.88 25.45 -4.34
CA PHE A 366 15.95 24.95 -5.71
C PHE A 366 14.89 23.88 -6.00
N LEU A 367 14.54 23.07 -5.00
CA LEU A 367 13.63 21.95 -5.18
C LEU A 367 12.22 22.40 -5.58
N GLY A 368 11.73 23.51 -5.03
CA GLY A 368 10.47 24.10 -5.45
C GLY A 368 10.47 24.59 -6.89
N LYS A 369 11.57 25.23 -7.32
CA LYS A 369 11.76 25.65 -8.72
C LYS A 369 11.84 24.47 -9.67
N PHE A 370 12.52 23.40 -9.26
CA PHE A 370 12.61 22.15 -10.01
C PHE A 370 11.22 21.55 -10.25
N ILE A 371 10.43 21.38 -9.18
CA ILE A 371 9.06 20.85 -9.27
C ILE A 371 8.18 21.72 -10.19
N ALA A 372 8.20 23.04 -9.99
CA ALA A 372 7.44 23.98 -10.81
C ALA A 372 7.81 23.87 -12.29
N ARG A 373 9.11 23.84 -12.60
CA ARG A 373 9.62 23.69 -13.96
C ARG A 373 9.16 22.40 -14.61
N LYS A 374 9.28 21.25 -13.93
CA LYS A 374 8.87 19.95 -14.48
C LYS A 374 7.36 19.88 -14.75
N ILE A 375 6.55 20.44 -13.84
CA ILE A 375 5.09 20.49 -14.03
C ILE A 375 4.73 21.36 -15.24
N VAL A 376 5.32 22.55 -15.36
CA VAL A 376 5.04 23.48 -16.47
C VAL A 376 5.51 22.92 -17.83
N GLN A 377 6.66 22.25 -17.85
CA GLN A 377 7.20 21.63 -19.06
C GLN A 377 6.49 20.33 -19.47
N GLY A 378 5.59 19.81 -18.63
CA GLY A 378 4.97 18.51 -18.87
C GLY A 378 5.96 17.34 -18.76
N ASP A 379 7.08 17.53 -18.06
CA ASP A 379 8.18 16.57 -18.00
C ASP A 379 7.97 15.57 -16.85
N TYR A 380 7.08 14.61 -17.07
CA TYR A 380 6.74 13.52 -16.14
C TYR A 380 6.24 12.29 -16.90
N ILE A 381 6.31 11.11 -16.28
CA ILE A 381 5.90 9.81 -16.90
C ILE A 381 4.91 9.00 -16.06
#